data_AF-A0A971ZFV1-F1
#
_entry.id   AF-A0A971ZFV1-F1
#
_cell.length_a   1.000
_cell.length_b   1.000
_cell.length_c   1.000
_cell.angle_alpha   90.00
_cell.angle_beta   90.00
_cell.angle_gamma   90.00
#
_symmetry.space_group_name_H-M   'P 1'
#
loop_
_entity.id
_entity.type
_entity.pdbx_description
1 polymer ?
#
loop_
_entity_poly.entity_id
_entity_poly.type
_entity_poly.pdbx_seq_one_letter_code
_entity_poly.pdbx_strand_id
1 'polypeptide(L)'
;NEASAVLQKDYAKTAYAGRATLLAASFLAKSNQPELAQGQLNWLIAQGEAFPVLVPVARLRLASLLADQGKYDEALKQLDNPPAGFNAVYKDRAGDILIVQGKKEEAVKQWNAALEQQELTPDFIRTVQLKLNALGGE
;
A
#
# COMPACT_ATOMS: atom_id res chain seq x y z
N ASN A 1 -0.01 -19.39 14.87
CA ASN A 1 -0.64 -18.05 14.72
C ASN A 1 -1.86 -17.89 15.62
N GLU A 2 -1.74 -18.16 16.93
CA GLU A 2 -2.85 -17.94 17.88
C GLU A 2 -2.89 -16.50 18.41
N ALA A 3 -1.73 -15.86 18.60
CA ALA A 3 -1.65 -14.51 19.16
C ALA A 3 -2.35 -13.44 18.29
N SER A 4 -2.25 -13.51 16.95
CA SER A 4 -2.97 -12.58 16.06
C SER A 4 -4.48 -12.81 16.10
N ALA A 5 -4.92 -14.06 16.18
CA ALA A 5 -6.34 -14.40 16.27
C ALA A 5 -6.93 -13.98 17.62
N VAL A 6 -6.17 -14.12 18.72
CA VAL A 6 -6.52 -13.64 20.06
C VAL A 6 -6.63 -12.12 20.08
N LEU A 7 -5.66 -11.40 19.50
CA LEU A 7 -5.71 -9.93 19.43
C LEU A 7 -6.86 -9.41 18.56
N GLN A 8 -7.20 -10.13 17.48
CA GLN A 8 -8.36 -9.79 16.64
C GLN A 8 -9.68 -10.09 17.34
N LYS A 9 -9.78 -11.23 18.05
CA LYS A 9 -11.01 -11.67 18.71
C LYS A 9 -11.29 -10.90 20.00
N ASP A 10 -10.27 -10.70 20.82
CA ASP A 10 -10.43 -10.15 22.18
C ASP A 10 -10.30 -8.63 22.21
N TYR A 11 -9.72 -8.01 21.17
CA TYR A 11 -9.44 -6.57 21.12
C TYR A 11 -9.89 -5.88 19.82
N ALA A 12 -10.82 -6.47 19.06
CA ALA A 12 -11.38 -5.96 17.80
C ALA A 12 -11.75 -4.46 17.82
N LYS A 13 -12.05 -3.89 19.00
CA LYS A 13 -12.47 -2.50 19.19
C LYS A 13 -11.34 -1.53 19.56
N THR A 14 -10.08 -1.98 19.65
CA THR A 14 -8.95 -1.14 20.07
C THR A 14 -7.99 -0.89 18.91
N ALA A 15 -7.34 0.29 18.90
CA ALA A 15 -6.29 0.63 17.94
C ALA A 15 -5.14 -0.40 17.85
N TYR A 16 -5.03 -1.31 18.83
CA TYR A 16 -4.06 -2.40 18.84
C TYR A 16 -4.40 -3.53 17.87
N ALA A 17 -5.67 -3.90 17.68
CA ALA A 17 -6.05 -5.01 16.80
C ALA A 17 -5.74 -4.72 15.32
N GLY A 18 -6.02 -3.51 14.86
CA GLY A 18 -5.66 -3.09 13.50
C GLY A 18 -4.14 -3.05 13.27
N ARG A 19 -3.37 -2.54 14.24
CA ARG A 19 -1.90 -2.53 14.17
C ARG A 19 -1.30 -3.95 14.22
N ALA A 20 -1.82 -4.81 15.09
CA ALA A 20 -1.43 -6.22 15.18
C ALA A 20 -1.70 -6.95 13.86
N THR A 21 -2.83 -6.66 13.21
CA THR A 21 -3.18 -7.22 11.90
C THR A 21 -2.19 -6.79 10.82
N LEU A 22 -1.81 -5.50 10.78
CA LEU A 22 -0.78 -5.02 9.86
C LEU A 22 0.58 -5.69 10.10
N LEU A 23 0.95 -5.90 11.37
CA LEU A 23 2.18 -6.60 11.74
C LEU A 23 2.14 -8.08 11.31
N ALA A 24 1.04 -8.76 11.56
CA ALA A 24 0.82 -10.15 11.16
C ALA A 24 0.89 -10.29 9.63
N ALA A 25 0.24 -9.40 8.88
CA ALA A 25 0.31 -9.38 7.41
C ALA A 25 1.76 -9.25 6.92
N SER A 26 2.54 -8.34 7.51
CA SER A 26 3.97 -8.18 7.15
C SER A 26 4.79 -9.42 7.48
N PHE A 27 4.56 -10.06 8.62
CA PHE A 27 5.26 -11.29 9.00
C PHE A 27 4.93 -12.45 8.03
N LEU A 28 3.65 -12.62 7.69
CA LEU A 28 3.18 -13.65 6.77
C LEU A 28 3.75 -13.45 5.36
N ALA A 29 3.74 -12.23 4.84
CA ALA A 29 4.34 -11.92 3.54
C ALA A 29 5.84 -12.26 3.51
N LYS A 30 6.58 -11.91 4.57
CA LYS A 30 8.01 -12.25 4.70
C LYS A 30 8.27 -13.75 4.90
N SER A 31 7.28 -14.49 5.42
CA SER A 31 7.36 -15.93 5.67
C SER A 31 6.85 -16.77 4.49
N ASN A 32 6.87 -16.20 3.28
CA ASN A 32 6.40 -16.83 2.04
C ASN A 32 4.95 -17.37 2.13
N GLN A 33 4.08 -16.65 2.85
CA GLN A 33 2.65 -16.95 3.00
C GLN A 33 1.80 -15.76 2.52
N PRO A 34 1.89 -15.38 1.23
CA PRO A 34 1.27 -14.18 0.71
C PRO A 34 -0.27 -14.24 0.73
N GLU A 35 -0.88 -15.42 0.60
CA GLU A 35 -2.34 -15.59 0.65
C GLU A 35 -2.89 -15.28 2.05
N LEU A 36 -2.18 -15.73 3.09
CA LEU A 36 -2.54 -15.42 4.47
C LEU A 36 -2.35 -13.93 4.77
N ALA A 37 -1.25 -13.33 4.27
CA ALA A 37 -1.03 -11.90 4.40
C ALA A 37 -2.15 -11.08 3.73
N GLN A 38 -2.57 -11.47 2.53
CA GLN A 38 -3.69 -10.87 1.82
C GLN A 38 -4.99 -11.00 2.62
N GLY A 39 -5.26 -12.17 3.22
CA GLY A 39 -6.42 -12.36 4.11
C GLY A 39 -6.44 -11.38 5.28
N GLN A 40 -5.30 -11.15 5.93
CA GLN A 40 -5.18 -10.18 7.04
C GLN A 40 -5.47 -8.74 6.58
N LEU A 41 -4.92 -8.33 5.43
CA LEU A 41 -5.12 -6.99 4.88
C LEU A 41 -6.57 -6.76 4.45
N ASN A 42 -7.19 -7.75 3.80
CA ASN A 42 -8.60 -7.71 3.41
C ASN A 42 -9.53 -7.61 4.61
N TRP A 43 -9.25 -8.38 5.67
CA TRP A 43 -10.02 -8.28 6.90
C TRP A 43 -9.95 -6.86 7.48
N LEU A 44 -8.75 -6.28 7.57
CA LEU A 44 -8.58 -4.91 8.09
C LEU A 44 -9.30 -3.86 7.24
N ILE A 45 -9.28 -4.02 5.90
CA ILE A 45 -10.03 -3.15 4.98
C ILE A 45 -11.54 -3.27 5.22
N ALA A 46 -12.05 -4.49 5.45
CA ALA A 46 -13.47 -4.73 5.74
C ALA A 46 -13.91 -4.15 7.09
N GLN A 47 -13.00 -4.00 8.06
CA GLN A 47 -13.26 -3.35 9.35
C GLN A 47 -13.21 -1.81 9.28
N GLY A 48 -13.51 -1.21 8.13
CA GLY A 48 -13.14 0.17 7.82
C GLY A 48 -13.66 1.24 8.79
N GLU A 49 -14.83 1.03 9.39
CA GLU A 49 -15.38 1.92 10.42
C GLU A 49 -14.61 1.86 11.75
N ALA A 50 -14.10 0.67 12.10
CA ALA A 50 -13.34 0.46 13.32
C ALA A 50 -11.90 1.00 13.20
N PHE A 51 -11.34 1.05 11.98
CA PHE A 51 -9.94 1.43 11.74
C PHE A 51 -9.75 2.40 10.55
N PRO A 52 -10.46 3.54 10.50
CA PRO A 52 -10.48 4.41 9.32
C PRO A 52 -9.08 4.95 8.94
N VAL A 53 -8.19 5.13 9.92
CA VAL A 53 -6.81 5.61 9.69
C VAL A 53 -5.86 4.49 9.21
N LEU A 54 -6.20 3.22 9.44
CA LEU A 54 -5.36 2.08 9.07
C LEU A 54 -5.76 1.44 7.74
N VAL A 55 -7.03 1.58 7.32
CA VAL A 55 -7.51 1.12 6.00
C VAL A 55 -6.60 1.59 4.87
N PRO A 56 -6.15 2.87 4.81
CA PRO A 56 -5.37 3.32 3.68
C PRO A 56 -3.97 2.68 3.66
N VAL A 57 -3.42 2.38 4.83
CA VAL A 57 -2.15 1.63 4.95
C VAL A 57 -2.34 0.18 4.52
N ALA A 58 -3.46 -0.45 4.89
CA ALA A 58 -3.78 -1.82 4.50
C ALA A 58 -3.90 -1.96 2.99
N ARG A 59 -4.60 -1.03 2.32
CA ARG A 59 -4.72 -0.96 0.86
C ARG A 59 -3.38 -0.77 0.16
N LEU A 60 -2.54 0.15 0.64
CA LEU A 60 -1.17 0.34 0.11
C LEU A 60 -0.36 -0.96 0.16
N ARG A 61 -0.38 -1.66 1.30
CA ARG A 61 0.36 -2.92 1.47
C ARG A 61 -0.22 -4.03 0.59
N LEU A 62 -1.54 -4.09 0.47
CA LEU A 62 -2.23 -5.04 -0.38
C LEU A 62 -1.89 -4.80 -1.85
N ALA A 63 -1.80 -3.54 -2.29
CA ALA A 63 -1.38 -3.20 -3.64
C ALA A 63 0.01 -3.77 -3.97
N SER A 64 1.03 -3.56 -3.10
CA SER A 64 2.35 -4.17 -3.35
C SER A 64 2.31 -5.69 -3.32
N LEU A 65 1.58 -6.29 -2.36
CA LEU A 65 1.49 -7.75 -2.26
C LEU A 65 0.86 -8.38 -3.52
N LEU A 66 -0.17 -7.73 -4.09
CA LEU A 66 -0.80 -8.16 -5.33
C LEU A 66 0.13 -7.93 -6.53
N ALA A 67 0.85 -6.81 -6.57
CA ALA A 67 1.83 -6.53 -7.63
C ALA A 67 2.98 -7.54 -7.64
N ASP A 68 3.49 -7.94 -6.47
CA ASP A 68 4.51 -8.98 -6.33
C ASP A 68 4.04 -10.34 -6.86
N GLN A 69 2.72 -10.58 -6.86
CA GLN A 69 2.08 -11.77 -7.45
C GLN A 69 1.72 -11.61 -8.94
N GLY A 70 2.10 -10.49 -9.58
CA GLY A 70 1.73 -10.17 -10.96
C GLY A 70 0.27 -9.76 -11.17
N LYS A 71 -0.51 -9.58 -10.09
CA LYS A 71 -1.93 -9.18 -10.13
C LYS A 71 -2.07 -7.66 -10.21
N TYR A 72 -1.50 -7.07 -11.25
CA TYR A 72 -1.33 -5.62 -11.35
C TYR A 72 -2.65 -4.84 -11.39
N ASP A 73 -3.67 -5.34 -12.10
CA ASP A 73 -4.96 -4.65 -12.19
C ASP A 73 -5.70 -4.65 -10.84
N GLU A 74 -5.60 -5.76 -10.09
CA GLU A 74 -6.12 -5.82 -8.72
C GLU A 74 -5.34 -4.92 -7.77
N ALA A 75 -4.01 -4.83 -7.96
CA ALA A 75 -3.15 -3.96 -7.18
C ALA A 75 -3.50 -2.48 -7.38
N LEU A 76 -3.66 -2.04 -8.63
CA LEU A 76 -4.03 -0.66 -8.97
C LEU A 76 -5.40 -0.28 -8.39
N LYS A 77 -6.38 -1.19 -8.42
CA LYS A 77 -7.71 -0.95 -7.81
C LYS A 77 -7.64 -0.66 -6.30
N GLN A 78 -6.63 -1.15 -5.59
CA GLN A 78 -6.47 -0.82 -4.17
C GLN A 78 -6.05 0.63 -3.94
N LEU A 79 -5.55 1.31 -4.97
CA LEU A 79 -5.03 2.66 -4.92
C LEU A 79 -6.00 3.69 -5.50
N ASP A 80 -7.21 3.26 -5.87
CA ASP A 80 -8.27 4.15 -6.31
C ASP A 80 -8.79 5.01 -5.14
N ASN A 81 -9.16 6.25 -5.43
CA ASN A 81 -9.78 7.19 -4.48
C ASN A 81 -8.99 7.33 -3.16
N PRO A 82 -7.70 7.74 -3.21
CA PRO A 82 -6.91 7.94 -2.00
C PRO A 82 -7.58 8.96 -1.05
N PRO A 83 -7.64 8.66 0.26
CA PRO A 83 -8.10 9.64 1.23
C PRO A 83 -7.10 10.79 1.37
N ALA A 84 -7.55 11.90 1.96
CA ALA A 84 -6.69 13.04 2.27
C ALA A 84 -5.43 12.60 3.04
N GLY A 85 -4.28 13.16 2.67
CA GLY A 85 -2.97 12.77 3.22
C GLY A 85 -2.33 11.51 2.61
N PHE A 86 -3.06 10.69 1.84
CA PHE A 86 -2.52 9.48 1.20
C PHE A 86 -2.30 9.63 -0.31
N ASN A 87 -2.76 10.71 -0.92
CA ASN A 87 -2.67 10.95 -2.37
C ASN A 87 -1.25 10.71 -2.92
N ALA A 88 -0.23 11.30 -2.30
CA ALA A 88 1.14 11.23 -2.79
C ALA A 88 1.68 9.81 -2.81
N VAL A 89 1.56 9.10 -1.68
CA VAL A 89 2.06 7.74 -1.52
C VAL A 89 1.27 6.71 -2.34
N TYR A 90 -0.02 6.94 -2.56
CA TYR A 90 -0.83 6.09 -3.45
C TYR A 90 -0.43 6.25 -4.90
N LYS A 91 -0.24 7.49 -5.35
CA LYS A 91 0.23 7.79 -6.71
C LYS A 91 1.65 7.26 -6.94
N ASP A 92 2.54 7.43 -5.96
CA ASP A 92 3.90 6.87 -6.02
C ASP A 92 3.87 5.35 -6.23
N ARG A 93 3.07 4.64 -5.42
CA ARG A 93 2.89 3.20 -5.56
C ARG A 93 2.24 2.81 -6.90
N ALA A 94 1.27 3.57 -7.38
CA ALA A 94 0.65 3.30 -8.68
C ALA A 94 1.68 3.42 -9.82
N GLY A 95 2.56 4.42 -9.77
CA GLY A 95 3.68 4.55 -10.71
C GLY A 95 4.63 3.36 -10.65
N ASP A 96 4.98 2.89 -9.44
CA ASP A 96 5.83 1.69 -9.27
C ASP A 96 5.21 0.42 -9.87
N ILE A 97 3.88 0.27 -9.78
CA ILE A 97 3.18 -0.87 -10.37
C ILE A 97 3.16 -0.74 -11.90
N LEU A 98 2.88 0.46 -12.42
CA LEU A 98 2.80 0.72 -13.85
C LEU A 98 4.15 0.52 -14.56
N ILE A 99 5.26 0.91 -13.92
CA ILE A 99 6.58 0.72 -14.53
C ILE A 99 6.94 -0.77 -14.68
N VAL A 100 6.57 -1.60 -13.71
CA VAL A 100 6.74 -3.07 -13.79
C VAL A 100 5.87 -3.68 -14.89
N GLN A 101 4.73 -3.06 -15.21
CA GLN A 101 3.90 -3.43 -16.36
C GLN A 101 4.45 -2.95 -17.72
N GLY A 102 5.58 -2.24 -17.75
CA GLY A 102 6.12 -1.61 -18.97
C GLY A 102 5.37 -0.34 -19.41
N LYS A 103 4.44 0.16 -18.59
CA LYS A 103 3.61 1.35 -18.86
C LYS A 103 4.35 2.62 -18.41
N LYS A 104 5.44 2.93 -19.10
CA LYS A 104 6.39 3.98 -18.72
C LYS A 104 5.74 5.36 -18.64
N GLU A 105 4.94 5.73 -19.64
CA GLU A 105 4.30 7.05 -19.70
C GLU A 105 3.29 7.25 -18.58
N GLU A 106 2.50 6.22 -18.28
CA GLU A 106 1.54 6.22 -17.20
C GLU A 106 2.23 6.25 -15.83
N ALA A 107 3.36 5.56 -15.67
CA ALA A 107 4.16 5.60 -14.45
C ALA A 107 4.68 7.02 -14.17
N VAL A 108 5.29 7.67 -15.19
CA VAL A 108 5.76 9.06 -15.11
C VAL A 108 4.62 10.01 -14.73
N LYS A 109 3.44 9.83 -15.33
CA LYS A 109 2.25 10.63 -14.99
C LYS A 109 1.86 10.49 -13.51
N GLN A 110 1.88 9.28 -12.96
CA GLN A 110 1.56 9.08 -11.54
C GLN A 110 2.61 9.68 -10.61
N TRP A 111 3.90 9.51 -10.90
CA TRP A 111 4.98 10.09 -10.09
C TRP A 111 4.97 11.62 -10.11
N ASN A 112 4.74 12.26 -11.27
CA ASN A 112 4.55 13.71 -11.34
C ASN A 112 3.33 14.16 -10.51
N ALA A 113 2.19 13.48 -10.65
CA ALA A 113 1.01 13.77 -9.85
C ALA A 113 1.23 13.55 -8.34
N ALA A 114 2.16 12.68 -7.95
CA ALA A 114 2.57 12.50 -6.55
C ALA A 114 3.36 13.71 -6.03
N LEU A 115 4.21 14.31 -6.87
CA LEU A 115 5.00 15.52 -6.55
C LEU A 115 4.18 16.80 -6.50
N GLU A 116 3.01 16.84 -7.15
CA GLU A 116 2.06 17.96 -7.09
C GLU A 116 1.28 18.04 -5.76
N GLN A 117 1.39 17.02 -4.90
CA GLN A 117 0.70 17.01 -3.62
C GLN A 117 1.35 17.97 -2.62
N GLN A 118 0.57 18.41 -1.63
CA GLN A 118 1.04 19.32 -0.58
C GLN A 118 1.69 18.56 0.57
N GLU A 119 2.47 19.27 1.39
CA GLU A 119 3.07 18.76 2.64
C GLU A 119 3.99 17.53 2.47
N LEU A 120 4.64 17.42 1.31
CA LEU A 120 5.60 16.35 1.03
C LEU A 120 6.88 16.53 1.85
N THR A 121 7.42 15.41 2.34
CA THR A 121 8.74 15.43 2.98
C THR A 121 9.85 15.55 1.92
N PRO A 122 10.99 16.19 2.22
CA PRO A 122 12.13 16.25 1.29
C PRO A 122 12.60 14.87 0.83
N ASP A 123 12.58 13.87 1.72
CA ASP A 123 12.96 12.50 1.41
C ASP A 123 12.00 11.83 0.42
N PHE A 124 10.69 12.07 0.56
CA PHE A 124 9.70 11.58 -0.40
C PHE A 124 9.92 12.21 -1.77
N ILE A 125 10.09 13.54 -1.84
CA ILE A 125 10.35 14.26 -3.09
C ILE A 125 11.59 13.68 -3.78
N ARG A 126 12.70 13.56 -3.05
CA ARG A 126 13.96 13.00 -3.59
C ARG A 126 13.78 11.58 -4.11
N THR A 127 13.01 10.74 -3.42
CA THR A 127 12.75 9.36 -3.82
C THR A 127 12.00 9.30 -5.15
N VAL A 128 10.92 10.08 -5.30
CA VAL A 128 10.12 10.10 -6.53
C VAL A 128 10.92 10.71 -7.69
N GLN A 129 11.69 11.78 -7.45
CA GLN A 129 12.57 12.37 -8.45
C GLN A 129 13.65 11.39 -8.94
N LEU A 130 14.21 10.57 -8.05
CA LEU A 130 15.17 9.54 -8.45
C LEU A 130 14.54 8.53 -9.43
N LYS A 131 13.30 8.11 -9.17
CA LYS A 131 12.54 7.21 -10.08
C LYS A 131 12.33 7.85 -11.45
N LEU A 132 11.95 9.13 -11.48
CA LEU A 132 11.77 9.90 -12.73
C LEU A 132 13.09 10.05 -13.50
N ASN A 133 14.18 10.40 -12.82
CA ASN A 133 15.49 10.59 -13.44
C ASN A 133 16.04 9.27 -14.01
N ALA A 134 15.82 8.15 -13.32
CA ALA A 134 16.21 6.83 -13.80
C ALA A 134 15.54 6.46 -15.15
N LEU A 135 14.41 7.09 -15.49
CA LEU A 135 13.72 6.87 -16.76
C LEU A 135 14.11 7.84 -17.89
N GLY A 136 14.76 8.96 -17.55
CA GLY A 136 15.16 10.02 -18.49
C GLY A 136 16.68 10.11 -18.74
N GLY A 137 17.46 9.20 -18.15
CA GLY A 137 18.92 9.13 -18.27
C GLY A 137 19.44 8.24 -19.40
N GLU A 138 18.65 8.03 -20.46
CA GLU A 138 19.12 7.43 -21.73
C GLU A 138 19.47 8.53 -22.74
#